data_AF-A0A0Q8QB66-F1
#
_entry.id   AF-A0A0Q8QB66-F1
#
_cell.length_a   1.000
_cell.length_b   1.000
_cell.length_c   1.000
_cell.angle_alpha   90.00
_cell.angle_beta   90.00
_cell.angle_gamma   90.00
#
_symmetry.space_group_name_H-M   'P 1'
#
loop_
_entity.id
_entity.type
_entity.pdbx_description
1 polymer ?
#
loop_
_entity_poly.entity_id
_entity_poly.type
_entity_poly.pdbx_seq_one_letter_code
_entity_poly.pdbx_strand_id
1 'polypeptide(L)' 'MRADSALSHLYDSEICIAAMTDGKEREVRWSRRDWCFYLADANVPTVCPFEQIKEWRPASIRK' A
#
# COMPACT_ATOMS: atom_id res chain seq x y z
N MET A 1 0.61 -4.88 -16.68
CA MET A 1 0.09 -6.09 -16.01
C MET A 1 1.25 -6.80 -15.30
N ARG A 2 1.71 -6.28 -14.16
CA ARG A 2 2.76 -6.88 -13.30
C ARG A 2 2.52 -6.65 -11.79
N ALA A 3 1.59 -5.78 -11.41
CA ALA A 3 1.28 -5.49 -10.02
C ALA A 3 0.41 -6.57 -9.35
N ASP A 4 -0.44 -7.28 -10.12
CA ASP A 4 -1.35 -8.29 -9.57
C ASP A 4 -0.62 -9.47 -8.90
N SER A 5 0.54 -9.89 -9.42
CA SER A 5 1.30 -10.99 -8.80
C SER A 5 1.92 -10.56 -7.49
N ALA A 6 2.48 -9.34 -7.40
CA ALA A 6 3.13 -8.88 -6.18
C ALA A 6 2.13 -8.62 -5.03
N LEU A 7 0.98 -8.01 -5.33
CA LEU A 7 -0.07 -7.76 -4.33
C LEU A 7 -0.69 -9.05 -3.79
N SER A 8 -0.76 -10.10 -4.62
CA SER A 8 -1.31 -11.40 -4.20
C SER A 8 -0.50 -12.11 -3.12
N HIS A 9 0.77 -11.74 -2.93
CA HIS A 9 1.65 -12.29 -1.92
C HIS A 9 1.58 -11.54 -0.58
N LEU A 10 0.93 -10.37 -0.52
CA LEU A 10 0.74 -9.64 0.71
C LEU A 10 -0.32 -10.31 1.59
N TYR A 11 -0.06 -10.31 2.90
CA TYR A 11 -1.04 -10.71 3.89
C TYR A 11 -2.13 -9.65 4.03
N ASP A 12 -3.34 -10.07 4.39
CA ASP A 12 -4.40 -9.11 4.68
C ASP A 12 -4.02 -8.24 5.88
N SER A 13 -4.34 -6.95 5.80
CA SER A 13 -3.92 -5.93 6.76
C SER A 13 -2.40 -5.73 6.89
N GLU A 14 -1.60 -6.22 5.94
CA GLU A 14 -0.14 -6.01 5.94
C GLU A 14 0.22 -4.53 5.74
N ILE A 15 1.16 -4.05 6.57
CA ILE A 15 1.66 -2.68 6.49
C ILE A 15 2.73 -2.59 5.39
N CYS A 16 2.51 -1.67 4.47
CA CYS A 16 3.39 -1.35 3.36
C CYS A 16 3.76 0.14 3.40
N ILE A 17 4.87 0.48 2.76
CA ILE A 17 5.25 1.85 2.49
C ILE A 17 4.99 2.11 1.01
N ALA A 18 4.11 3.08 0.73
CA ALA A 18 3.81 3.55 -0.61
C ALA A 18 4.62 4.82 -0.91
N ALA A 19 5.43 4.78 -1.96
CA ALA A 19 6.04 5.96 -2.54
C ALA A 19 5.01 6.64 -3.45
N MET A 20 4.60 7.84 -3.06
CA MET A 20 3.55 8.60 -3.71
C MET A 20 4.12 9.41 -4.90
N THR A 21 3.25 9.82 -5.82
CA THR A 21 3.63 10.64 -6.98
C THR A 21 4.11 12.04 -6.60
N ASP A 22 3.74 12.53 -5.41
CA ASP A 22 4.24 13.78 -4.82
C ASP A 22 5.68 13.67 -4.26
N GLY A 23 6.29 12.48 -4.35
CA GLY A 23 7.64 12.19 -3.87
C GLY A 23 7.72 11.86 -2.39
N LYS A 24 6.61 11.82 -1.65
CA LYS A 24 6.57 11.42 -0.24
C LYS A 24 6.31 9.92 -0.11
N GLU A 25 6.88 9.32 0.92
CA GLU A 25 6.49 7.98 1.35
C GLU A 25 5.36 8.08 2.38
N ARG A 26 4.38 7.18 2.30
CA ARG A 26 3.30 7.05 3.29
C ARG A 26 3.14 5.61 3.73
N GLU A 27 2.80 5.42 4.99
CA GLU A 27 2.41 4.11 5.49
C GLU A 27 0.99 3.79 5.04
N VAL A 28 0.83 2.63 4.42
CA VAL A 28 -0.45 2.13 3.94
C VAL A 28 -0.68 0.71 4.42
N ARG A 29 -1.94 0.34 4.59
CA ARG A 29 -2.38 -1.01 4.91
C ARG A 29 -3.00 -1.65 3.69
N TRP A 30 -2.53 -2.83 3.30
CA TRP A 30 -3.14 -3.63 2.25
C TRP A 30 -4.43 -4.30 2.74
N SER A 31 -5.50 -4.20 1.95
CA SER A 31 -6.70 -5.01 2.12
C SER A 31 -6.82 -5.96 0.94
N ARG A 32 -6.68 -7.26 1.22
CA ARG A 32 -6.87 -8.31 0.22
C ARG A 32 -8.34 -8.48 -0.11
N ARG A 33 -9.23 -8.20 0.84
CA ARG A 33 -10.69 -8.26 0.65
C ARG A 33 -11.19 -7.22 -0.33
N ASP A 34 -10.73 -5.97 -0.19
CA ASP A 34 -11.17 -4.84 -1.01
C ASP A 34 -10.22 -4.56 -2.18
N TRP A 35 -9.09 -5.28 -2.22
CA TRP A 35 -8.03 -5.16 -3.22
C TRP A 35 -7.48 -3.73 -3.36
N CYS A 36 -7.28 -3.06 -2.22
CA CYS A 36 -6.84 -1.67 -2.17
C CYS A 36 -5.92 -1.38 -0.99
N PHE A 37 -5.22 -0.26 -1.06
CA PHE A 37 -4.45 0.28 0.05
C PHE A 37 -5.29 1.27 0.85
N TYR A 38 -5.17 1.26 2.17
CA TYR A 38 -5.70 2.27 3.08
C TYR A 38 -4.57 3.07 3.72
N LEU A 39 -4.74 4.36 3.96
CA LEU A 39 -3.77 5.17 4.71
C LEU A 39 -3.73 4.69 6.17
N ALA A 40 -2.54 4.32 6.66
CA ALA A 40 -2.39 3.79 8.02
C ALA A 40 -2.53 4.88 9.10
N ASP A 41 -2.15 6.13 8.78
CA ASP A 41 -2.19 7.28 9.69
C ASP A 41 -3.59 7.87 9.89
N ALA A 42 -4.59 7.43 9.10
CA ALA A 42 -5.92 7.99 9.16
C ALA A 42 -6.75 7.28 10.25
N ASN A 43 -7.30 8.05 11.20
CA ASN A 43 -8.29 7.56 12.17
C ASN A 43 -9.53 6.93 11.51
N VAL A 44 -9.77 7.25 10.24
CA VAL A 44 -10.85 6.71 9.41
C VAL A 44 -10.23 5.98 8.23
N PRO A 45 -10.70 4.76 7.86
CA PRO A 45 -10.17 4.02 6.72
C PRO A 45 -10.31 4.84 5.44
N THR A 46 -9.20 5.44 5.01
CA THR A 46 -9.15 6.29 3.82
C THR A 46 -8.43 5.51 2.74
N VAL A 47 -9.12 5.23 1.63
CA VAL A 47 -8.52 4.52 0.50
C VAL A 47 -7.40 5.38 -0.08
N CYS A 48 -6.24 4.78 -0.27
CA CYS A 48 -5.10 5.33 -0.99
C CYS A 48 -5.21 4.90 -2.46
N PRO A 49 -5.54 5.81 -3.39
CA PRO A 49 -5.73 5.46 -4.79
C PRO A 49 -4.41 5.08 -5.46
N PHE A 50 -4.42 4.00 -6.24
CA PHE A 50 -3.23 3.51 -6.95
C PHE A 50 -2.61 4.55 -7.90
N GLU A 51 -3.40 5.47 -8.45
CA GLU A 51 -2.93 6.56 -9.31
C GLU A 51 -1.95 7.50 -8.61
N GLN A 52 -2.05 7.59 -7.28
CA GLN A 52 -1.14 8.37 -6.46
C GLN A 52 0.06 7.55 -5.99
N ILE A 53 0.09 6.24 -6.20
CA ILE A 53 1.16 5.34 -5.78
C ILE A 53 2.06 5.05 -6.97
N LYS A 54 3.31 5.51 -6.90
CA LYS A 54 4.33 5.23 -7.90
C LYS A 54 4.94 3.84 -7.71
N GLU A 55 5.23 3.49 -6.46
CA GLU A 55 5.81 2.22 -6.04
C GLU A 55 5.37 1.92 -4.61
N TRP A 56 5.36 0.65 -4.23
CA TRP A 56 5.11 0.25 -2.85
C TRP A 56 6.02 -0.90 -2.47
N ARG A 57 6.28 -1.04 -1.17
CA ARG A 57 7.05 -2.15 -0.58
C ARG A 57 6.48 -2.56 0.78
N PRO A 58 6.52 -3.85 1.15
CA PRO A 58 6.21 -4.25 2.53
C PRO A 58 7.12 -3.52 3.52
N ALA A 59 6.56 -3.01 4.62
CA ALA A 59 7.34 -2.34 5.66
C ALA A 59 8.31 -3.30 6.38
N SER A 60 8.04 -4.61 6.29
CA SER A 60 8.88 -5.70 6.79
C SER A 60 10.20 -5.84 6.02
N ILE A 61 10.30 -5.33 4.79
CA ILE A 61 11.56 -5.28 4.04
C ILE A 61 12.41 -4.13 4.60
N ARG A 62 13.16 -4.43 5.68
CA ARG A 62 14.26 -3.60 6.17
C ARG A 62 15.49 -3.85 5.28
N LYS A 63 16.04 -2.76 4.71
CA LYS A 63 17.38 -2.77 4.13
C LYS A 63 18.43 -2.95 5.22
#